data_AF-A0A182V3X0-F1
#
_entry.id   AF-A0A182V3X0-F1
#
_cell.length_a   1.000
_cell.length_b   1.000
_cell.length_c   1.000
_cell.angle_alpha   90.00
_cell.angle_beta   90.00
_cell.angle_gamma   90.00
#
_symmetry.space_group_name_H-M   'P 1'
#
loop_
_entity.id
_entity.type
_entity.pdbx_description
1 polymer ?
#
loop_
_entity_poly.entity_id
_entity_poly.type
_entity_poly.pdbx_seq_one_letter_code
_entity_poly.pdbx_strand_id
1 'polypeptide(L)'
;MASIGSWWRVVQNEKDRSSGLESDFEYRERWITIRLVYVSGFLMFLSFGVVTTGLWPYLQDMDPTVGKPFLSVVFAAPPAGQLIFSPLIGWCSNRLSSIRVPFVILTALFVFGNGLYSIVELFPTPHRRYVLLLARFVFGISTSINTLSRAYISTATKLSERTGAISMSSLAQTFGLAVGPIIQAALSTIGKEGLMWYGLRINMYTMAGWICAALGVVYILFLNPSCFVHRTIAAQEAMKTTGFSKATDTYEPLKMFSIWTVMIGYSVLMFFYVSVQTQTILSKLLGTRPQGNWMALYTSIGGLTRIIGPASVVVYVRFGTYWLFGLGAMISGLLLIWMWCYKSHLRTTKKINHAEEMQRMANGVAE
;
A
#
# COMPACT_ATOMS: atom_id res chain seq x y z
N MET A 1 14.68 -20.92 30.04
CA MET A 1 13.38 -20.75 29.37
C MET A 1 12.92 -19.31 29.54
N ALA A 2 13.18 -18.44 28.57
CA ALA A 2 12.67 -17.06 28.61
C ALA A 2 11.15 -17.10 28.36
N SER A 3 10.36 -16.64 29.34
CA SER A 3 8.90 -16.68 29.23
C SER A 3 8.43 -15.87 28.02
N ILE A 4 7.54 -16.44 27.23
CA ILE A 4 6.85 -15.82 26.07
C ILE A 4 6.16 -14.48 26.43
N GLY A 5 5.99 -14.17 27.72
CA GLY A 5 5.48 -12.88 28.20
C GLY A 5 6.45 -11.69 28.21
N SER A 6 7.74 -11.85 27.89
CA SER A 6 8.69 -10.71 27.86
C SER A 6 8.63 -9.89 26.56
N TRP A 7 8.23 -10.50 25.44
CA TRP A 7 8.14 -9.84 24.13
C TRP A 7 7.05 -8.76 24.04
N TRP A 8 6.02 -8.87 24.88
CA TRP A 8 4.90 -7.93 24.93
C TRP A 8 5.08 -6.80 25.94
N ARG A 9 6.13 -6.85 26.78
CA ARG A 9 6.42 -5.78 27.73
C ARG A 9 7.11 -4.62 27.01
N VAL A 10 6.32 -3.60 26.69
CA VAL A 10 6.82 -2.30 26.26
C VAL A 10 7.39 -1.61 27.51
N VAL A 11 8.71 -1.65 27.67
CA VAL A 11 9.42 -1.03 28.80
C VAL A 11 10.11 0.22 28.31
N GLN A 12 9.92 1.32 29.04
CA GLN A 12 10.59 2.58 28.74
C GLN A 12 12.07 2.48 29.10
N ASN A 13 12.94 2.93 28.19
CA ASN A 13 14.38 2.96 28.45
C ASN A 13 14.71 4.01 29.52
N GLU A 14 15.78 3.78 30.28
CA GLU A 14 16.17 4.66 31.39
C GLU A 14 16.43 6.10 30.94
N LYS A 15 17.03 6.28 29.75
CA LYS A 15 17.21 7.59 29.11
C LYS A 15 15.88 8.31 28.87
N ASP A 16 14.85 7.58 28.44
CA ASP A 16 13.52 8.13 28.19
C ASP A 16 12.74 8.38 29.48
N ARG A 17 13.02 7.63 30.56
CA ARG A 17 12.45 7.90 31.89
C ARG A 17 13.04 9.18 32.48
N SER A 18 14.36 9.33 32.38
CA SER A 18 15.06 10.53 32.87
C SER A 18 14.62 11.82 32.17
N SER A 19 14.07 11.72 30.95
CA SER A 19 13.52 12.88 30.26
C SER A 19 12.23 13.40 30.88
N GLY A 20 11.54 12.68 31.76
CA GLY A 20 10.35 13.15 32.49
C GLY A 20 9.22 13.69 31.59
N LEU A 21 9.12 13.21 30.34
CA LEU A 21 8.12 13.66 29.36
C LEU A 21 6.80 12.90 29.50
N GLU A 22 6.88 11.64 29.91
CA GLU A 22 5.74 10.72 30.06
C GLU A 22 6.07 9.68 31.14
N SER A 23 5.05 9.16 31.80
CA SER A 23 5.19 8.03 32.73
C SER A 23 5.30 6.68 32.01
N ASP A 24 5.79 5.64 32.69
CA ASP A 24 5.90 4.27 32.15
C ASP A 24 4.54 3.74 31.62
N PHE A 25 3.44 4.13 32.27
CA PHE A 25 2.09 3.76 31.84
C PHE A 25 1.71 4.44 30.52
N GLU A 26 1.97 5.75 30.41
CA GLU A 26 1.66 6.54 29.21
C GLU A 26 2.53 6.12 28.03
N TYR A 27 3.81 5.81 28.28
CA TYR A 27 4.72 5.23 27.29
C TYR A 27 4.15 3.94 26.72
N ARG A 28 3.65 3.05 27.58
CA ARG A 28 3.07 1.78 27.16
C ARG A 28 1.81 1.98 26.30
N GLU A 29 0.89 2.85 26.71
CA GLU A 29 -0.32 3.16 25.93
C GLU A 29 0.01 3.76 24.55
N ARG A 30 0.97 4.70 24.51
CA ARG A 30 1.45 5.33 23.28
C ARG A 30 2.00 4.30 22.30
N TRP A 31 2.87 3.40 22.77
CA TRP A 31 3.47 2.39 21.91
C TRP A 31 2.52 1.26 21.49
N ILE A 32 1.53 0.92 22.32
CA ILE A 32 0.44 0.03 21.89
C ILE A 32 -0.30 0.69 20.72
N THR A 33 -0.64 1.98 20.84
CA THR A 33 -1.33 2.71 19.77
C THR A 33 -0.48 2.82 18.50
N ILE A 34 0.82 3.11 18.61
CA ILE A 34 1.76 3.12 17.46
C ILE A 34 1.80 1.75 16.76
N ARG A 35 1.82 0.65 17.51
CA ARG A 35 1.79 -0.70 16.93
C ARG A 35 0.47 -1.00 16.22
N LEU A 36 -0.66 -0.56 16.78
CA LEU A 36 -1.96 -0.66 16.08
C LEU A 36 -1.95 0.13 14.77
N VAL A 37 -1.33 1.30 14.75
CA VAL A 37 -1.12 2.07 13.51
C VAL A 37 -0.31 1.27 12.47
N TYR A 38 0.72 0.52 12.87
CA TYR A 38 1.44 -0.38 11.95
C TYR A 38 0.52 -1.48 11.38
N VAL A 39 -0.34 -2.05 12.23
CA VAL A 39 -1.32 -3.08 11.82
C VAL A 39 -2.28 -2.52 10.76
N SER A 40 -2.73 -1.26 10.89
CA SER A 40 -3.57 -0.65 9.86
C SER A 40 -2.87 -0.60 8.49
N GLY A 41 -1.60 -0.20 8.45
CA GLY A 41 -0.80 -0.18 7.23
C GLY A 41 -0.63 -1.59 6.64
N PHE A 42 -0.35 -2.58 7.49
CA PHE A 42 -0.30 -3.99 7.07
C PHE A 42 -1.61 -4.44 6.42
N LEU A 43 -2.77 -4.19 7.05
CA LEU A 43 -4.07 -4.63 6.55
C LEU A 43 -4.43 -4.00 5.19
N MET A 44 -4.16 -2.71 5.01
CA MET A 44 -4.42 -2.02 3.74
C MET A 44 -3.62 -2.64 2.59
N PHE A 45 -2.33 -2.88 2.81
CA PHE A 45 -1.45 -3.46 1.79
C PHE A 45 -1.64 -4.96 1.61
N LEU A 46 -2.05 -5.67 2.66
CA LEU A 46 -2.49 -7.06 2.58
C LEU A 46 -3.68 -7.19 1.63
N SER A 47 -4.76 -6.45 1.88
CA SER A 47 -5.95 -6.47 1.02
C SER A 47 -5.62 -6.08 -0.42
N PHE A 48 -4.82 -5.03 -0.63
CA PHE A 48 -4.35 -4.69 -1.97
C PHE A 48 -3.60 -5.85 -2.63
N GLY A 49 -2.67 -6.49 -1.91
CA GLY A 49 -1.85 -7.61 -2.39
C GLY A 49 -2.66 -8.86 -2.72
N VAL A 50 -3.50 -9.33 -1.80
CA VAL A 50 -4.35 -10.52 -2.01
C VAL A 50 -5.19 -10.31 -3.27
N VAL A 51 -5.90 -9.20 -3.34
CA VAL A 51 -6.94 -9.07 -4.34
C VAL A 51 -6.39 -8.68 -5.72
N THR A 52 -5.27 -7.97 -5.80
CA THR A 52 -4.62 -7.62 -7.08
C THR A 52 -4.21 -8.86 -7.88
N THR A 53 -3.77 -9.92 -7.22
CA THR A 53 -3.30 -11.14 -7.90
C THR A 53 -4.40 -11.92 -8.61
N GLY A 54 -5.60 -11.98 -8.01
CA GLY A 54 -6.76 -12.69 -8.58
C GLY A 54 -7.71 -11.83 -9.42
N LEU A 55 -7.47 -10.52 -9.52
CA LEU A 55 -8.46 -9.57 -10.05
C LEU A 55 -8.83 -9.81 -11.52
N TRP A 56 -7.85 -10.04 -12.38
CA TRP A 56 -8.12 -10.26 -13.82
C TRP A 56 -8.88 -11.57 -14.07
N PRO A 57 -8.45 -12.73 -13.54
CA PRO A 57 -9.24 -13.95 -13.63
C PRO A 57 -10.65 -13.81 -13.07
N TYR A 58 -10.82 -13.10 -11.95
CA TYR A 58 -12.14 -12.88 -11.36
C TYR A 58 -13.06 -12.03 -12.24
N LEU A 59 -12.53 -10.95 -12.81
CA LEU A 59 -13.29 -10.07 -13.70
C LEU A 59 -13.73 -10.80 -14.98
N GLN A 60 -12.83 -11.60 -15.57
CA GLN A 60 -13.13 -12.42 -16.75
C GLN A 60 -14.17 -13.51 -16.47
N ASP A 61 -14.15 -14.09 -15.28
CA ASP A 61 -15.12 -15.10 -14.86
C ASP A 61 -16.52 -14.50 -14.65
N MET A 62 -16.60 -13.28 -14.10
CA MET A 62 -17.86 -12.59 -13.87
C MET A 62 -18.47 -11.95 -15.12
N ASP A 63 -17.64 -11.39 -16.01
CA ASP A 63 -18.05 -10.73 -17.26
C ASP A 63 -16.98 -10.94 -18.35
N PRO A 64 -17.15 -11.97 -19.21
CA PRO A 64 -16.22 -12.25 -20.30
C PRO A 64 -16.12 -11.13 -21.35
N THR A 65 -17.10 -10.22 -21.42
CA THR A 65 -17.11 -9.13 -22.40
C THR A 65 -16.11 -8.02 -22.06
N VAL A 66 -15.55 -8.03 -20.85
CA VAL A 66 -14.71 -6.94 -20.35
C VAL A 66 -13.29 -7.05 -20.88
N GLY A 67 -12.87 -6.04 -21.65
CA GLY A 67 -11.50 -5.93 -22.15
C GLY A 67 -10.48 -5.51 -21.09
N LYS A 68 -9.20 -5.77 -21.38
CA LYS A 68 -8.04 -5.32 -20.59
C LYS A 68 -8.01 -3.80 -20.26
N PRO A 69 -8.55 -2.87 -21.09
CA PRO A 69 -8.60 -1.45 -20.70
C PRO A 69 -9.42 -1.19 -19.44
N PHE A 70 -10.52 -1.91 -19.22
CA PHE A 70 -11.34 -1.75 -18.02
C PHE A 70 -10.61 -2.25 -16.78
N LEU A 71 -9.80 -3.31 -16.90
CA LEU A 71 -8.94 -3.75 -15.80
C LEU A 71 -8.01 -2.61 -15.31
N SER A 72 -7.46 -1.80 -16.22
CA SER A 72 -6.67 -0.63 -15.85
C SER A 72 -7.48 0.41 -15.07
N VAL A 73 -8.75 0.62 -15.44
CA VAL A 73 -9.66 1.50 -14.71
C VAL A 73 -9.92 0.97 -13.30
N VAL A 74 -10.15 -0.34 -13.15
CA VAL A 74 -10.34 -0.99 -11.84
C VAL A 74 -9.07 -0.87 -10.98
N PHE A 75 -7.87 -0.99 -11.56
CA PHE A 75 -6.61 -0.76 -10.85
C PHE A 75 -6.36 0.71 -10.50
N ALA A 76 -6.89 1.65 -11.28
CA ALA A 76 -6.79 3.08 -11.01
C ALA A 76 -7.78 3.57 -9.95
N ALA A 77 -8.86 2.82 -9.69
CA ALA A 77 -9.89 3.24 -8.74
C ALA A 77 -9.39 3.40 -7.29
N PRO A 78 -8.60 2.48 -6.70
CA PRO A 78 -8.07 2.67 -5.37
C PRO A 78 -7.18 3.92 -5.23
N PRO A 79 -6.14 4.15 -6.07
CA PRO A 79 -5.34 5.37 -5.97
C PRO A 79 -6.14 6.64 -6.30
N ALA A 80 -7.18 6.58 -7.15
CA ALA A 80 -8.07 7.72 -7.37
C ALA A 80 -8.87 8.10 -6.12
N GLY A 81 -9.44 7.11 -5.42
CA GLY A 81 -10.10 7.33 -4.13
C GLY A 81 -9.14 7.92 -3.09
N GLN A 82 -7.92 7.37 -3.00
CA GLN A 82 -6.89 7.88 -2.10
C GLN A 82 -6.44 9.30 -2.45
N LEU A 83 -6.29 9.63 -3.74
CA LEU A 83 -5.88 10.95 -4.21
C LEU A 83 -6.88 12.03 -3.78
N ILE A 84 -8.17 11.75 -3.93
CA ILE A 84 -9.24 12.71 -3.58
C ILE A 84 -9.38 12.84 -2.07
N PHE A 85 -9.37 11.72 -1.33
CA PHE A 85 -9.72 11.73 0.09
C PHE A 85 -8.53 11.93 1.03
N SER A 86 -7.30 11.65 0.62
CA SER A 86 -6.14 11.81 1.52
C SER A 86 -5.89 13.26 1.97
N PRO A 87 -6.02 14.31 1.12
CA PRO A 87 -5.89 15.69 1.59
C PRO A 87 -7.06 16.11 2.47
N LEU A 88 -8.28 15.68 2.13
CA LEU A 88 -9.50 15.99 2.90
C LEU A 88 -9.42 15.40 4.31
N ILE A 89 -9.08 14.12 4.42
CA ILE A 89 -8.89 13.45 5.71
C ILE A 89 -7.72 14.07 6.49
N GLY A 90 -6.62 14.42 5.82
CA GLY A 90 -5.49 15.13 6.44
C GLY A 90 -5.91 16.47 7.03
N TRP A 91 -6.65 17.28 6.27
CA TRP A 91 -7.18 18.57 6.74
C TRP A 91 -8.17 18.43 7.90
N CYS A 92 -9.09 17.46 7.81
CA CYS A 92 -10.01 17.15 8.90
C CYS A 92 -9.26 16.70 10.17
N SER A 93 -8.21 15.90 10.02
CA SER A 93 -7.45 15.36 11.16
C SER A 93 -6.80 16.43 12.03
N ASN A 94 -6.37 17.54 11.43
CA ASN A 94 -5.78 18.67 12.16
C ASN A 94 -6.82 19.43 13.01
N ARG A 95 -8.11 19.25 12.74
CA ARG A 95 -9.22 19.92 13.45
C ARG A 95 -9.93 18.99 14.43
N LEU A 96 -9.62 17.69 14.42
CA LEU A 96 -10.28 16.71 15.28
C LEU A 96 -9.49 16.53 16.58
N SER A 97 -10.21 16.55 17.70
CA SER A 97 -9.64 16.29 19.03
C SER A 97 -9.21 14.84 19.24
N SER A 98 -9.68 13.92 18.39
CA SER A 98 -9.38 12.49 18.48
C SER A 98 -9.14 11.89 17.10
N ILE A 99 -7.93 11.38 16.88
CA ILE A 99 -7.57 10.67 15.64
C ILE A 99 -8.25 9.29 15.53
N ARG A 100 -8.76 8.75 16.65
CA ARG A 100 -9.40 7.42 16.71
C ARG A 100 -10.65 7.34 15.84
N VAL A 101 -11.48 8.39 15.84
CA VAL A 101 -12.75 8.41 15.09
C VAL A 101 -12.50 8.27 13.58
N PRO A 102 -11.60 9.06 12.96
CA PRO A 102 -11.18 8.83 11.58
C PRO A 102 -10.65 7.41 11.31
N PHE A 103 -9.86 6.84 12.21
CA PHE A 103 -9.35 5.48 12.08
C PHE A 103 -10.48 4.44 12.04
N VAL A 104 -11.48 4.57 12.91
CA VAL A 104 -12.66 3.68 12.92
C VAL A 104 -13.46 3.83 11.63
N ILE A 105 -13.74 5.07 11.19
CA ILE A 105 -14.52 5.33 9.97
C ILE A 105 -13.82 4.74 8.74
N LEU A 106 -12.52 5.01 8.58
CA LEU A 106 -11.77 4.49 7.43
C LEU A 106 -11.63 2.97 7.47
N THR A 107 -11.50 2.37 8.65
CA THR A 107 -11.51 0.91 8.79
C THR A 107 -12.89 0.33 8.48
N ALA A 108 -13.98 1.00 8.87
CA ALA A 108 -15.33 0.59 8.50
C ALA A 108 -15.55 0.65 6.98
N LEU A 109 -15.04 1.69 6.31
CA LEU A 109 -15.03 1.77 4.85
C LEU A 109 -14.18 0.67 4.21
N PHE A 110 -13.06 0.28 4.82
CA PHE A 110 -12.25 -0.87 4.39
C PHE A 110 -13.04 -2.19 4.47
N VAL A 111 -13.73 -2.43 5.59
CA VAL A 111 -14.59 -3.61 5.78
C VAL A 111 -15.71 -3.60 4.75
N PHE A 112 -16.38 -2.46 4.59
CA PHE A 112 -17.47 -2.31 3.62
C PHE A 112 -16.98 -2.50 2.18
N GLY A 113 -15.85 -1.91 1.78
CA GLY A 113 -15.29 -2.06 0.44
C GLY A 113 -14.89 -3.50 0.12
N ASN A 114 -14.26 -4.21 1.07
CA ASN A 114 -13.92 -5.63 0.92
C ASN A 114 -15.15 -6.54 0.97
N GLY A 115 -16.14 -6.23 1.80
CA GLY A 115 -17.43 -6.92 1.84
C GLY A 115 -18.18 -6.76 0.52
N LEU A 116 -18.29 -5.51 0.02
CA LEU A 116 -18.92 -5.20 -1.27
C LEU A 116 -18.23 -5.93 -2.42
N TYR A 117 -16.90 -5.98 -2.41
CA TYR A 117 -16.13 -6.78 -3.37
C TYR A 117 -16.49 -8.27 -3.33
N SER A 118 -16.70 -8.81 -2.13
CA SER A 118 -16.97 -10.24 -1.92
C SER A 118 -18.39 -10.64 -2.30
N ILE A 119 -19.32 -9.69 -2.42
CA ILE A 119 -20.72 -9.93 -2.78
C ILE A 119 -21.08 -9.49 -4.20
N VAL A 120 -20.09 -9.12 -5.03
CA VAL A 120 -20.33 -8.63 -6.40
C VAL A 120 -21.18 -9.61 -7.22
N GLU A 121 -21.01 -10.91 -7.02
CA GLU A 121 -21.75 -11.94 -7.76
C GLU A 121 -23.26 -11.95 -7.50
N LEU A 122 -23.73 -11.38 -6.37
CA LEU A 122 -25.16 -11.25 -6.06
C LEU A 122 -25.86 -10.23 -6.97
N PHE A 123 -25.12 -9.33 -7.60
CA PHE A 123 -25.68 -8.33 -8.50
C PHE A 123 -25.90 -8.90 -9.90
N PRO A 124 -26.90 -8.39 -10.65
CA PRO A 124 -27.12 -8.80 -12.03
C PRO A 124 -25.89 -8.57 -12.92
N THR A 125 -25.63 -9.48 -13.84
CA THR A 125 -24.43 -9.51 -14.70
C THR A 125 -24.04 -8.15 -15.31
N PRO A 126 -24.97 -7.33 -15.86
CA PRO A 126 -24.61 -6.04 -16.45
C PRO A 126 -23.98 -5.04 -15.46
N HIS A 127 -24.29 -5.18 -14.17
CA HIS A 127 -23.87 -4.24 -13.12
C HIS A 127 -22.62 -4.70 -12.36
N ARG A 128 -22.29 -5.99 -12.36
CA ARG A 128 -21.17 -6.58 -11.58
C ARG A 128 -19.86 -5.82 -11.72
N ARG A 129 -19.47 -5.48 -12.96
CA ARG A 129 -18.23 -4.73 -13.23
C ARG A 129 -18.19 -3.34 -12.61
N TYR A 130 -19.33 -2.65 -12.57
CA TYR A 130 -19.44 -1.32 -11.96
C TYR A 130 -19.48 -1.40 -10.44
N VAL A 131 -20.12 -2.42 -9.87
CA VAL A 131 -20.09 -2.69 -8.43
C VAL A 131 -18.68 -3.05 -7.97
N LEU A 132 -17.96 -3.86 -8.74
CA LEU A 132 -16.53 -4.14 -8.50
C LEU A 132 -15.71 -2.85 -8.51
N LEU A 133 -15.91 -1.99 -9.51
CA LEU A 133 -15.23 -0.70 -9.62
C LEU A 133 -15.52 0.18 -8.39
N LEU A 134 -16.78 0.25 -7.96
CA LEU A 134 -17.20 0.98 -6.76
C LEU A 134 -16.54 0.41 -5.50
N ALA A 135 -16.54 -0.91 -5.32
CA ALA A 135 -15.88 -1.58 -4.20
C ALA A 135 -14.39 -1.21 -4.12
N ARG A 136 -13.72 -1.14 -5.27
CA ARG A 136 -12.31 -0.72 -5.35
C ARG A 136 -12.09 0.74 -5.05
N PHE A 137 -12.99 1.59 -5.51
CA PHE A 137 -12.95 3.02 -5.20
C PHE A 137 -13.13 3.25 -3.69
N VAL A 138 -14.11 2.59 -3.06
CA VAL A 138 -14.35 2.68 -1.61
C VAL A 138 -13.17 2.13 -0.81
N PHE A 139 -12.58 1.01 -1.22
CA PHE A 139 -11.32 0.55 -0.68
C PHE A 139 -10.22 1.62 -0.80
N GLY A 140 -10.12 2.31 -1.94
CA GLY A 140 -9.23 3.46 -2.13
C GLY A 140 -9.43 4.61 -1.15
N ILE A 141 -10.68 4.93 -0.80
CA ILE A 141 -10.96 5.92 0.25
C ILE A 141 -10.36 5.46 1.58
N SER A 142 -10.56 4.18 1.93
CA SER A 142 -10.06 3.62 3.18
C SER A 142 -8.52 3.65 3.31
N THR A 143 -7.78 3.55 2.20
CA THR A 143 -6.30 3.60 2.23
C THR A 143 -5.75 4.97 2.65
N SER A 144 -6.60 6.00 2.74
CA SER A 144 -6.25 7.32 3.30
C SER A 144 -5.91 7.25 4.80
N ILE A 145 -6.19 6.11 5.46
CA ILE A 145 -5.69 5.81 6.80
C ILE A 145 -4.15 5.86 6.88
N ASN A 146 -3.46 5.62 5.76
CA ASN A 146 -1.99 5.73 5.68
C ASN A 146 -1.51 7.17 5.88
N THR A 147 -2.29 8.16 5.44
CA THR A 147 -1.99 9.59 5.67
C THR A 147 -2.10 9.92 7.16
N LEU A 148 -3.19 9.48 7.80
CA LEU A 148 -3.36 9.64 9.25
C LEU A 148 -2.28 8.90 10.04
N SER A 149 -1.90 7.71 9.60
CA SER A 149 -0.86 6.90 10.24
C SER A 149 0.47 7.64 10.25
N ARG A 150 0.87 8.25 9.13
CA ARG A 150 2.11 9.03 9.03
C ARG A 150 2.07 10.28 9.91
N ALA A 151 0.94 11.00 9.93
CA ALA A 151 0.74 12.18 10.76
C ALA A 151 0.69 11.84 12.27
N TYR A 152 0.10 10.70 12.63
CA TYR A 152 0.09 10.23 14.01
C TYR A 152 1.48 9.83 14.47
N ILE A 153 2.19 9.01 13.67
CA ILE A 153 3.54 8.57 14.04
C ILE A 153 4.45 9.79 14.22
N SER A 154 4.38 10.82 13.37
CA SER A 154 5.23 12.00 13.51
C SER A 154 4.98 12.80 14.80
N THR A 155 3.74 12.79 15.31
CA THR A 155 3.33 13.52 16.53
C THR A 155 3.44 12.66 17.80
N ALA A 156 3.26 11.35 17.69
CA ALA A 156 3.31 10.37 18.77
C ALA A 156 4.73 9.82 19.04
N THR A 157 5.73 10.20 18.26
CA THR A 157 7.13 9.77 18.46
C THR A 157 8.06 10.94 18.74
N LYS A 158 9.06 10.69 19.57
CA LYS A 158 10.18 11.60 19.78
C LYS A 158 11.03 11.72 18.51
N LEU A 159 11.82 12.78 18.38
CA LEU A 159 12.71 12.95 17.23
C LEU A 159 13.66 11.76 17.05
N SER A 160 14.16 11.21 18.16
CA SER A 160 15.04 10.02 18.19
C SER A 160 14.34 8.73 17.77
N GLU A 161 13.04 8.59 18.05
CA GLU A 161 12.24 7.38 17.78
C GLU A 161 11.65 7.39 16.34
N ARG A 162 11.42 8.59 15.78
CA ARG A 162 10.59 8.81 14.59
C ARG A 162 11.03 8.02 13.36
N THR A 163 12.32 8.06 13.03
CA THR A 163 12.85 7.34 11.86
C THR A 163 12.65 5.83 11.99
N GLY A 164 12.89 5.26 13.17
CA GLY A 164 12.66 3.85 13.46
C GLY A 164 11.18 3.49 13.33
N ALA A 165 10.29 4.32 13.87
CA ALA A 165 8.86 4.09 13.81
C ALA A 165 8.29 4.17 12.39
N ILE A 166 8.74 5.12 11.57
CA ILE A 166 8.35 5.23 10.16
C ILE A 166 8.87 4.03 9.35
N SER A 167 10.09 3.56 9.64
CA SER A 167 10.66 2.36 9.02
C SER A 167 9.84 1.11 9.37
N MET A 168 9.44 0.93 10.64
CA MET A 168 8.59 -0.19 11.06
C MET A 168 7.20 -0.14 10.42
N SER A 169 6.60 1.06 10.30
CA SER A 169 5.35 1.22 9.55
C SER A 169 5.51 0.83 8.09
N SER A 170 6.63 1.18 7.45
CA SER A 170 6.90 0.86 6.05
C SER A 170 7.17 -0.64 5.87
N LEU A 171 7.83 -1.28 6.84
CA LEU A 171 8.03 -2.72 6.90
C LEU A 171 6.68 -3.45 6.99
N ALA A 172 5.79 -3.01 7.87
CA ALA A 172 4.46 -3.58 8.01
C ALA A 172 3.65 -3.52 6.70
N GLN A 173 3.68 -2.38 6.01
CA GLN A 173 3.03 -2.23 4.69
C GLN A 173 3.65 -3.17 3.64
N THR A 174 4.98 -3.22 3.57
CA THR A 174 5.71 -4.09 2.63
C THR A 174 5.43 -5.57 2.91
N PHE A 175 5.36 -5.95 4.18
CA PHE A 175 5.04 -7.29 4.63
C PHE A 175 3.60 -7.67 4.26
N GLY A 176 2.63 -6.79 4.48
CA GLY A 176 1.25 -6.99 4.03
C GLY A 176 1.17 -7.24 2.53
N LEU A 177 1.84 -6.41 1.74
CA LEU A 177 1.91 -6.55 0.29
C LEU A 177 2.55 -7.88 -0.15
N ALA A 178 3.54 -8.38 0.59
CA ALA A 178 4.22 -9.64 0.30
C ALA A 178 3.37 -10.87 0.68
N VAL A 179 2.69 -10.82 1.82
CA VAL A 179 1.82 -11.91 2.30
C VAL A 179 0.57 -12.05 1.44
N GLY A 180 0.08 -10.96 0.83
CA GLY A 180 -1.16 -10.97 0.06
C GLY A 180 -1.23 -12.05 -1.03
N PRO A 181 -0.28 -12.11 -1.98
CA PRO A 181 -0.22 -13.18 -2.99
C PRO A 181 -0.12 -14.59 -2.41
N ILE A 182 0.52 -14.76 -1.25
CA ILE A 182 0.66 -16.06 -0.58
C ILE A 182 -0.70 -16.55 -0.09
N ILE A 183 -1.49 -15.66 0.52
CA ILE A 183 -2.88 -15.98 0.91
C ILE A 183 -3.70 -16.32 -0.33
N GLN A 184 -3.62 -15.55 -1.41
CA GLN A 184 -4.36 -15.87 -2.63
C GLN A 184 -3.95 -17.23 -3.21
N ALA A 185 -2.66 -17.57 -3.20
CA ALA A 185 -2.18 -18.86 -3.64
C ALA A 185 -2.71 -20.00 -2.77
N ALA A 186 -2.76 -19.82 -1.45
CA ALA A 186 -3.37 -20.79 -0.54
C ALA A 186 -4.87 -20.98 -0.83
N LEU A 187 -5.59 -19.89 -1.13
CA LEU A 187 -7.01 -19.91 -1.51
C LEU A 187 -7.27 -20.61 -2.85
N SER A 188 -6.26 -20.81 -3.71
CA SER A 188 -6.44 -21.56 -4.96
C SER A 188 -6.87 -23.01 -4.74
N THR A 189 -6.61 -23.57 -3.56
CA THR A 189 -7.07 -24.91 -3.14
C THR A 189 -8.61 -25.03 -3.08
N ILE A 190 -9.32 -23.92 -2.89
CA ILE A 190 -10.79 -23.85 -2.92
C ILE A 190 -11.31 -23.93 -4.37
N GLY A 191 -10.52 -23.47 -5.34
CA GLY A 191 -10.91 -23.43 -6.75
C GLY A 191 -11.81 -22.25 -7.13
N LYS A 192 -12.12 -22.16 -8.42
CA LYS A 192 -12.97 -21.10 -9.01
C LYS A 192 -14.46 -21.36 -8.79
N GLU A 193 -14.86 -22.62 -8.82
CA GLU A 193 -16.25 -23.04 -8.60
C GLU A 193 -16.67 -22.82 -7.14
N GLY A 194 -15.79 -23.10 -6.18
CA GLY A 194 -16.05 -22.85 -4.77
C GLY A 194 -17.32 -23.51 -4.24
N LEU A 195 -17.92 -22.92 -3.21
CA LEU A 195 -19.19 -23.35 -2.64
C LEU A 195 -20.28 -22.30 -2.89
N MET A 196 -21.45 -22.71 -3.40
CA MET A 196 -22.61 -21.83 -3.53
C MET A 196 -23.37 -21.72 -2.20
N TRP A 197 -23.55 -20.50 -1.70
CA TRP A 197 -24.30 -20.20 -0.48
C TRP A 197 -25.25 -19.02 -0.70
N TYR A 198 -26.57 -19.27 -0.64
CA TYR A 198 -27.62 -18.25 -0.87
C TYR A 198 -27.41 -17.36 -2.11
N GLY A 199 -27.01 -17.98 -3.24
CA GLY A 199 -26.75 -17.27 -4.50
C GLY A 199 -25.38 -16.60 -4.58
N LEU A 200 -24.58 -16.62 -3.50
CA LEU A 200 -23.20 -16.18 -3.50
C LEU A 200 -22.24 -17.36 -3.68
N ARG A 201 -21.32 -17.26 -4.64
CA ARG A 201 -20.25 -18.23 -4.80
C ARG A 201 -19.07 -17.88 -3.92
N ILE A 202 -18.80 -18.70 -2.91
CA ILE A 202 -17.62 -18.62 -2.05
C ILE A 202 -16.48 -19.35 -2.75
N ASN A 203 -15.74 -18.64 -3.60
CA ASN A 203 -14.61 -19.15 -4.37
C ASN A 203 -13.30 -18.51 -3.90
N MET A 204 -12.19 -18.88 -4.54
CA MET A 204 -10.87 -18.32 -4.22
C MET A 204 -10.79 -16.78 -4.29
N TYR A 205 -11.68 -16.11 -5.04
CA TYR A 205 -11.65 -14.65 -5.24
C TYR A 205 -12.55 -13.91 -4.25
N THR A 206 -13.77 -14.40 -4.01
CA THR A 206 -14.68 -13.81 -3.01
C THR A 206 -14.15 -14.06 -1.60
N MET A 207 -13.51 -15.21 -1.37
CA MET A 207 -12.91 -15.52 -0.07
C MET A 207 -11.77 -14.57 0.32
N ALA A 208 -11.00 -14.09 -0.65
CA ALA A 208 -9.97 -13.09 -0.43
C ALA A 208 -10.52 -11.80 0.19
N GLY A 209 -11.64 -11.31 -0.34
CA GLY A 209 -12.30 -10.12 0.19
C GLY A 209 -12.88 -10.36 1.58
N TRP A 210 -13.51 -11.51 1.81
CA TRP A 210 -14.08 -11.86 3.11
C TRP A 210 -13.02 -11.98 4.22
N ILE A 211 -11.86 -12.59 3.93
CA ILE A 211 -10.74 -12.63 4.89
C ILE A 211 -10.30 -11.21 5.24
N CYS A 212 -10.16 -10.32 4.25
CA CYS A 212 -9.79 -8.94 4.50
C CYS A 212 -10.85 -8.21 5.33
N ALA A 213 -12.14 -8.40 5.01
CA ALA A 213 -13.25 -7.82 5.78
C ALA A 213 -13.25 -8.31 7.23
N ALA A 214 -13.06 -9.61 7.47
CA ALA A 214 -12.99 -10.20 8.80
C ALA A 214 -11.82 -9.64 9.63
N LEU A 215 -10.62 -9.55 9.02
CA LEU A 215 -9.46 -8.92 9.67
C LEU A 215 -9.72 -7.44 9.98
N GLY A 216 -10.43 -6.73 9.11
CA GLY A 216 -10.85 -5.35 9.35
C GLY A 216 -11.81 -5.23 10.54
N VAL A 217 -12.78 -6.13 10.68
CA VAL A 217 -13.69 -6.18 11.83
C VAL A 217 -12.92 -6.43 13.12
N VAL A 218 -12.00 -7.40 13.12
CA VAL A 218 -11.12 -7.66 14.27
C VAL A 218 -10.30 -6.42 14.62
N TYR A 219 -9.77 -5.70 13.63
CA TYR A 219 -9.03 -4.47 13.86
C TYR A 219 -9.89 -3.36 14.48
N ILE A 220 -11.16 -3.21 14.08
CA ILE A 220 -12.10 -2.27 14.72
C ILE A 220 -12.25 -2.56 16.21
N LEU A 221 -12.29 -3.84 16.62
CA LEU A 221 -12.35 -4.21 18.05
C LEU A 221 -11.13 -3.71 18.82
N PHE A 222 -9.94 -3.70 18.19
CA PHE A 222 -8.72 -3.15 18.76
C PHE A 222 -8.65 -1.60 18.73
N LEU A 223 -9.53 -0.93 17.99
CA LEU A 223 -9.66 0.54 18.00
C LEU A 223 -10.56 1.06 19.15
N ASN A 224 -10.85 0.21 20.14
CA ASN A 224 -11.57 0.61 21.34
C ASN A 224 -10.77 1.63 22.18
N PRO A 225 -11.42 2.43 23.04
CA PRO A 225 -10.76 3.46 23.84
C PRO A 225 -9.66 2.96 24.78
N SER A 226 -9.70 1.69 25.18
CA SER A 226 -8.70 1.10 26.09
C SER A 226 -7.40 0.72 25.37
N CYS A 227 -7.49 0.36 24.08
CA CYS A 227 -6.34 -0.06 23.28
C CYS A 227 -5.76 1.07 22.42
N PHE A 228 -6.60 2.01 21.97
CA PHE A 228 -6.21 3.12 21.10
C PHE A 228 -6.38 4.46 21.84
N VAL A 229 -5.32 4.87 22.53
CA VAL A 229 -5.28 6.11 23.31
C VAL A 229 -4.46 7.14 22.54
N HIS A 230 -5.08 8.28 22.22
CA HIS A 230 -4.41 9.35 21.49
C HIS A 230 -3.39 10.05 22.40
N ARG A 231 -2.10 9.88 22.12
CA ARG A 231 -1.00 10.55 22.85
C ARG A 231 0.02 11.13 21.88
N THR A 232 0.33 12.41 22.05
CA THR A 232 1.33 13.12 21.25
C THR A 232 2.47 13.59 22.17
N ILE A 233 3.72 13.34 21.76
CA ILE A 233 4.91 13.65 22.55
C ILE A 233 5.84 14.64 21.85
N ALA A 234 5.77 14.75 20.52
CA ALA A 234 6.65 15.61 19.75
C ALA A 234 6.54 17.08 20.15
N ALA A 235 5.33 17.56 20.43
CA ALA A 235 5.11 18.94 20.89
C ALA A 235 5.69 19.17 22.29
N GLN A 236 5.54 18.19 23.20
CA GLN A 236 6.07 18.27 24.56
C GLN A 236 7.61 18.25 24.57
N GLU A 237 8.21 17.42 23.73
CA GLU A 237 9.67 17.37 23.52
C GLU A 237 10.20 18.70 22.96
N ALA A 238 9.52 19.29 21.97
CA ALA A 238 9.89 20.57 21.40
C ALA A 238 9.81 21.71 22.42
N MET A 239 8.72 21.76 23.21
CA MET A 239 8.55 22.75 24.29
C MET A 239 9.64 22.62 25.36
N LYS A 240 9.96 21.39 25.79
CA LYS A 240 11.01 21.16 26.78
C LYS A 240 12.40 21.54 26.26
N THR A 241 12.68 21.31 24.99
CA THR A 241 13.99 21.60 24.37
C THR A 241 14.21 23.10 24.18
N THR A 242 13.16 23.84 23.86
CA THR A 242 13.22 25.29 23.59
C THR A 242 12.93 26.15 24.82
N GLY A 243 12.36 25.57 25.88
CA GLY A 243 11.97 26.28 27.09
C GLY A 243 10.63 27.03 26.98
N PHE A 244 9.90 26.88 25.87
CA PHE A 244 8.59 27.53 25.67
C PHE A 244 7.46 26.76 26.33
N SER A 245 6.43 27.48 26.80
CA SER A 245 5.24 26.90 27.43
C SER A 245 4.11 26.56 26.46
N LYS A 246 4.15 27.09 25.22
CA LYS A 246 3.15 26.81 24.17
C LYS A 246 3.79 26.16 22.97
N ALA A 247 3.10 25.18 22.40
CA ALA A 247 3.58 24.44 21.22
C ALA A 247 3.72 25.34 19.98
N THR A 248 2.85 26.35 19.81
CA THR A 248 2.89 27.29 18.68
C THR A 248 4.19 28.08 18.59
N ASP A 249 4.81 28.31 19.74
CA ASP A 249 5.98 29.18 19.85
C ASP A 249 7.27 28.41 19.53
N THR A 250 7.17 27.07 19.41
CA THR A 250 8.27 26.18 18.99
C THR A 250 8.39 26.04 17.48
N TYR A 251 7.46 26.61 16.71
CA TYR A 251 7.41 26.43 15.26
C TYR A 251 8.47 27.26 14.54
N GLU A 252 9.41 26.57 13.90
CA GLU A 252 10.32 27.20 12.95
C GLU A 252 9.57 27.62 11.66
N PRO A 253 10.00 28.72 11.01
CA PRO A 253 9.42 29.13 9.73
C PRO A 253 9.55 28.02 8.69
N LEU A 254 8.45 27.76 7.98
CA LEU A 254 8.37 26.72 6.95
C LEU A 254 9.40 26.99 5.84
N LYS A 255 10.38 26.10 5.70
CA LYS A 255 11.33 26.08 4.58
C LYS A 255 10.63 25.53 3.34
N MET A 256 9.74 26.34 2.74
CA MET A 256 8.87 25.94 1.62
C MET A 256 9.65 25.31 0.47
N PHE A 257 10.84 25.84 0.14
CA PHE A 257 11.69 25.27 -0.91
C PHE A 257 12.02 23.80 -0.65
N SER A 258 12.52 23.46 0.54
CA SER A 258 12.86 22.07 0.90
C SER A 258 11.63 21.15 0.89
N ILE A 259 10.47 21.64 1.35
CA ILE A 259 9.22 20.88 1.33
C ILE A 259 8.82 20.55 -0.11
N TRP A 260 8.80 21.56 -0.99
CA TRP A 260 8.48 21.37 -2.41
C TRP A 260 9.46 20.44 -3.12
N THR A 261 10.78 20.55 -2.85
CA THR A 261 11.78 19.64 -3.40
C THR A 261 11.50 18.18 -3.02
N VAL A 262 11.17 17.92 -1.75
CA VAL A 262 10.82 16.56 -1.28
C VAL A 262 9.51 16.07 -1.90
N MET A 263 8.50 16.93 -2.02
CA MET A 263 7.20 16.57 -2.63
C MET A 263 7.32 16.24 -4.12
N ILE A 264 8.06 17.06 -4.87
CA ILE A 264 8.34 16.83 -6.30
C ILE A 264 9.17 15.56 -6.46
N GLY A 265 10.24 15.41 -5.67
CA GLY A 265 11.08 14.20 -5.69
C GLY A 265 10.31 12.92 -5.41
N TYR A 266 9.43 12.94 -4.39
CA TYR A 266 8.55 11.82 -4.08
C TYR A 266 7.57 11.50 -5.22
N SER A 267 7.01 12.54 -5.85
CA SER A 267 6.08 12.37 -6.98
C SER A 267 6.75 11.71 -8.20
N VAL A 268 7.97 12.15 -8.52
CA VAL A 268 8.79 11.54 -9.59
C VAL A 268 9.10 10.08 -9.26
N LEU A 269 9.54 9.77 -8.03
CA LEU A 269 9.79 8.39 -7.60
C LEU A 269 8.53 7.52 -7.67
N MET A 270 7.37 8.04 -7.26
CA MET A 270 6.10 7.29 -7.29
C MET A 270 5.61 7.04 -8.72
N PHE A 271 5.88 7.96 -9.65
CA PHE A 271 5.62 7.73 -11.07
C PHE A 271 6.43 6.51 -11.59
N PHE A 272 7.69 6.37 -11.18
CA PHE A 272 8.48 5.18 -11.49
C PHE A 272 7.99 3.92 -10.77
N TYR A 273 7.48 4.03 -9.53
CA TYR A 273 6.88 2.91 -8.81
C TYR A 273 5.65 2.31 -9.53
N VAL A 274 4.84 3.11 -10.22
CA VAL A 274 3.72 2.60 -11.04
C VAL A 274 4.20 1.68 -12.16
N SER A 275 5.47 1.79 -12.58
CA SER A 275 6.09 0.88 -13.53
C SER A 275 6.18 -0.56 -13.00
N VAL A 276 5.98 -0.82 -11.70
CA VAL A 276 5.81 -2.17 -11.10
C VAL A 276 4.58 -2.91 -11.65
N GLN A 277 3.68 -2.24 -12.39
CA GLN A 277 2.63 -2.91 -13.17
C GLN A 277 3.13 -3.51 -14.50
N THR A 278 4.44 -3.42 -14.79
CA THR A 278 5.11 -4.08 -15.93
C THR A 278 4.91 -5.60 -15.94
N GLN A 279 4.46 -6.23 -14.85
CA GLN A 279 4.04 -7.64 -14.85
C GLN A 279 3.06 -7.95 -15.99
N THR A 280 2.11 -7.06 -16.25
CA THR A 280 1.11 -7.22 -17.33
C THR A 280 1.72 -7.02 -18.72
N ILE A 281 2.81 -6.27 -18.81
CA ILE A 281 3.57 -6.04 -20.05
C ILE A 281 4.48 -7.24 -20.30
N LEU A 282 5.17 -7.73 -19.25
CA LEU A 282 6.02 -8.91 -19.27
C LEU A 282 5.24 -10.17 -19.64
N SER A 283 4.04 -10.37 -19.06
CA SER A 283 3.19 -11.51 -19.42
C SER A 283 2.69 -11.44 -20.87
N LYS A 284 2.43 -10.23 -21.41
CA LYS A 284 2.11 -10.03 -22.83
C LYS A 284 3.30 -10.26 -23.75
N LEU A 285 4.52 -9.86 -23.34
CA LEU A 285 5.76 -10.10 -24.08
C LEU A 285 6.12 -11.59 -24.14
N LEU A 286 5.88 -12.33 -23.05
CA LEU A 286 6.19 -13.76 -22.97
C LEU A 286 5.19 -14.64 -23.73
N GLY A 287 3.96 -14.18 -23.95
CA GLY A 287 2.95 -14.91 -24.73
C GLY A 287 2.60 -16.26 -24.10
N THR A 288 2.57 -17.33 -24.90
CA THR A 288 2.25 -18.71 -24.46
C THR A 288 3.44 -19.46 -23.86
N ARG A 289 4.62 -18.85 -23.75
CA ARG A 289 5.83 -19.49 -23.20
C ARG A 289 5.69 -19.77 -21.70
N PRO A 290 6.43 -20.73 -21.13
CA PRO A 290 6.44 -20.97 -19.68
C PRO A 290 6.76 -19.69 -18.90
N GLN A 291 5.74 -19.08 -18.29
CA GLN A 291 5.87 -17.75 -17.67
C GLN A 291 6.43 -17.82 -16.24
N GLY A 292 6.39 -18.99 -15.60
CA GLY A 292 6.73 -19.18 -14.19
C GLY A 292 8.10 -18.63 -13.80
N ASN A 293 9.16 -18.99 -14.54
CA ASN A 293 10.54 -18.58 -14.22
C ASN A 293 10.76 -17.07 -14.36
N TRP A 294 10.15 -16.46 -15.38
CA TRP A 294 10.28 -15.02 -15.62
C TRP A 294 9.49 -14.18 -14.65
N MET A 295 8.30 -14.64 -14.27
CA MET A 295 7.48 -14.01 -13.23
C MET A 295 8.12 -14.16 -11.85
N ALA A 296 8.77 -15.31 -11.58
CA ALA A 296 9.56 -15.53 -10.37
C ALA A 296 10.76 -14.57 -10.32
N LEU A 297 11.53 -14.45 -11.41
CA LEU A 297 12.66 -13.51 -11.49
C LEU A 297 12.21 -12.06 -11.29
N TYR A 298 11.12 -11.66 -11.95
CA TYR A 298 10.51 -10.33 -11.78
C TYR A 298 10.17 -10.06 -10.31
N THR A 299 9.53 -11.04 -9.66
CA THR A 299 9.13 -10.95 -8.25
C THR A 299 10.35 -10.90 -7.33
N SER A 300 11.40 -11.67 -7.62
CA SER A 300 12.67 -11.67 -6.88
C SER A 300 13.40 -10.33 -6.98
N ILE A 301 13.41 -9.70 -8.16
CA ILE A 301 13.96 -8.34 -8.33
C ILE A 301 13.18 -7.34 -7.46
N GLY A 302 11.86 -7.40 -7.49
CA GLY A 302 11.01 -6.57 -6.62
C GLY A 302 11.25 -6.82 -5.12
N GLY A 303 11.47 -8.09 -4.73
CA GLY A 303 11.85 -8.47 -3.37
C GLY A 303 13.21 -7.89 -2.96
N LEU A 304 14.21 -7.97 -3.83
CA LEU A 304 15.53 -7.39 -3.60
C LEU A 304 15.46 -5.86 -3.44
N THR A 305 14.67 -5.18 -4.27
CA THR A 305 14.44 -3.74 -4.14
C THR A 305 13.77 -3.39 -2.80
N ARG A 306 12.89 -4.23 -2.26
CA ARG A 306 12.26 -4.03 -0.95
C ARG A 306 13.25 -4.23 0.22
N ILE A 307 14.25 -5.10 0.06
CA ILE A 307 15.33 -5.28 1.05
C ILE A 307 16.29 -4.09 1.02
N ILE A 308 16.65 -3.60 -0.17
CA ILE A 308 17.58 -2.48 -0.35
C ILE A 308 16.89 -1.13 -0.08
N GLY A 309 15.58 -1.02 -0.28
CA GLY A 309 14.80 0.21 -0.13
C GLY A 309 15.03 0.93 1.21
N PRO A 310 14.93 0.25 2.37
CA PRO A 310 15.24 0.85 3.66
C PRO A 310 16.70 1.33 3.81
N ALA A 311 17.67 0.74 3.09
CA ALA A 311 19.05 1.21 3.10
C ALA A 311 19.23 2.59 2.47
N SER A 312 18.28 3.04 1.64
CA SER A 312 18.26 4.42 1.12
C SER A 312 18.17 5.48 2.22
N VAL A 313 17.63 5.14 3.39
CA VAL A 313 17.60 6.01 4.58
C VAL A 313 19.02 6.30 5.09
N VAL A 314 19.96 5.35 4.94
CA VAL A 314 21.37 5.56 5.34
C VAL A 314 22.03 6.63 4.48
N VAL A 315 21.71 6.66 3.17
CA VAL A 315 22.18 7.69 2.24
C VAL A 315 21.63 9.06 2.64
N TYR A 316 20.35 9.14 2.99
CA TYR A 316 19.74 10.37 3.50
C TYR A 316 20.42 10.87 4.79
N VAL A 317 20.67 9.98 5.75
CA VAL A 317 21.28 10.36 7.04
C VAL A 317 22.73 10.83 6.86
N ARG A 318 23.51 10.20 5.97
CA ARG A 318 24.94 10.56 5.77
C ARG A 318 25.16 11.74 4.83
N PHE A 319 24.41 11.82 3.74
CA PHE A 319 24.69 12.74 2.64
C PHE A 319 23.55 13.74 2.39
N GLY A 320 22.44 13.61 3.12
CA GLY A 320 21.31 14.51 3.02
C GLY A 320 20.39 14.25 1.82
N THR A 321 19.39 15.11 1.69
CA THR A 321 18.29 14.99 0.74
C THR A 321 18.75 15.02 -0.72
N TYR A 322 19.73 15.87 -1.04
CA TYR A 322 20.20 16.08 -2.41
C TYR A 322 20.73 14.78 -3.03
N TRP A 323 21.56 14.04 -2.28
CA TRP A 323 22.16 12.80 -2.77
C TRP A 323 21.16 11.65 -2.90
N LEU A 324 20.21 11.52 -1.96
CA LEU A 324 19.18 10.48 -2.04
C LEU A 324 18.32 10.64 -3.29
N PHE A 325 17.75 11.83 -3.50
CA PHE A 325 16.89 12.08 -4.66
C PHE A 325 17.68 12.22 -5.96
N GLY A 326 18.90 12.75 -5.91
CA GLY A 326 19.80 12.85 -7.06
C GLY A 326 20.21 11.48 -7.61
N LEU A 327 20.62 10.55 -6.75
CA LEU A 327 20.92 9.16 -7.16
C LEU A 327 19.68 8.46 -7.73
N GLY A 328 18.53 8.60 -7.08
CA GLY A 328 17.27 8.03 -7.58
C GLY A 328 16.87 8.58 -8.96
N ALA A 329 16.98 9.90 -9.14
CA ALA A 329 16.71 10.56 -10.42
C ALA A 329 17.71 10.16 -11.50
N MET A 330 19.00 10.04 -11.17
CA MET A 330 20.05 9.60 -12.09
C MET A 330 19.80 8.16 -12.58
N ILE A 331 19.53 7.23 -11.67
CA ILE A 331 19.24 5.82 -12.01
C ILE A 331 17.99 5.75 -12.91
N SER A 332 16.93 6.49 -12.54
CA SER A 332 15.70 6.54 -13.33
C SER A 332 15.93 7.16 -14.72
N GLY A 333 16.73 8.22 -14.80
CA GLY A 333 17.12 8.85 -16.06
C GLY A 333 17.93 7.93 -16.97
N LEU A 334 18.91 7.19 -16.41
CA LEU A 334 19.69 6.20 -17.15
C LEU A 334 18.80 5.07 -17.71
N LEU A 335 17.82 4.60 -16.93
CA LEU A 335 16.85 3.60 -17.38
C LEU A 335 15.98 4.14 -18.52
N LEU A 336 15.52 5.39 -18.45
CA LEU A 336 14.74 6.02 -19.52
C LEU A 336 15.57 6.20 -20.79
N ILE A 337 16.83 6.62 -20.67
CA ILE A 337 17.76 6.74 -21.80
C ILE A 337 17.97 5.36 -22.45
N TRP A 338 18.20 4.32 -21.65
CA TRP A 338 18.35 2.96 -22.14
C TRP A 338 17.10 2.49 -22.90
N MET A 339 15.90 2.69 -22.33
CA MET A 339 14.63 2.36 -23.01
C MET A 339 14.44 3.16 -24.31
N TRP A 340 14.87 4.43 -24.34
CA TRP A 340 14.79 5.27 -25.53
C TRP A 340 15.74 4.80 -26.62
N CYS A 341 16.99 4.48 -26.29
CA CYS A 341 17.99 3.94 -27.22
C CYS A 341 17.54 2.60 -27.82
N TYR A 342 16.91 1.74 -27.02
CA TYR A 342 16.42 0.44 -27.47
C TYR A 342 14.97 0.46 -28.00
N LYS A 343 14.35 1.64 -28.13
CA LYS A 343 12.97 1.81 -28.64
C LYS A 343 12.74 1.18 -30.00
N SER A 344 13.74 1.20 -30.88
CA SER A 344 13.68 0.57 -32.21
C SER A 344 13.50 -0.94 -32.09
N HIS A 345 14.33 -1.61 -31.29
CA HIS A 345 14.30 -3.06 -31.05
C HIS A 345 13.03 -3.50 -30.29
N LEU A 346 12.51 -2.66 -29.39
CA LEU A 346 11.27 -2.91 -28.67
C LEU A 346 10.02 -2.87 -29.56
N ARG A 347 10.07 -2.16 -30.71
CA ARG A 347 8.94 -2.08 -31.67
C ARG A 347 8.97 -3.18 -32.73
N THR A 348 10.14 -3.72 -33.07
CA THR A 348 10.30 -4.64 -34.22
C THR A 348 9.55 -5.97 -34.03
N THR A 349 9.41 -6.46 -32.79
CA THR A 349 8.70 -7.72 -32.48
C THR A 349 7.22 -7.69 -32.90
N LYS A 350 6.58 -6.52 -32.90
CA LYS A 350 5.16 -6.39 -33.27
C LYS A 350 4.94 -6.32 -34.80
N LYS A 351 5.94 -5.84 -35.55
CA LYS A 351 5.88 -5.76 -37.02
C LYS A 351 6.17 -7.11 -37.68
N ILE A 352 7.08 -7.91 -37.12
CA ILE A 352 7.46 -9.22 -37.67
C ILE A 352 6.27 -10.19 -37.61
N ASN A 353 5.60 -10.29 -36.45
CA ASN A 353 4.44 -11.18 -36.30
C ASN A 353 3.26 -10.80 -37.20
N HIS A 354 3.03 -9.50 -37.43
CA HIS A 354 1.93 -9.05 -38.29
C HIS A 354 2.24 -9.23 -39.79
N ALA A 355 3.52 -9.11 -40.16
CA ALA A 355 3.99 -9.45 -41.51
C ALA A 355 3.87 -10.96 -41.77
N GLU A 356 4.26 -11.81 -40.82
CA GLU A 356 4.12 -13.27 -40.93
C GLU A 356 2.64 -13.73 -40.97
N GLU A 357 1.74 -13.10 -40.21
CA GLU A 357 0.29 -13.35 -40.27
C GLU A 357 -0.32 -12.94 -41.62
N MET A 358 0.07 -11.77 -42.15
CA MET A 358 -0.39 -11.35 -43.49
C MET A 358 0.16 -12.26 -44.59
N GLN A 359 1.38 -12.77 -44.44
CA GLN A 359 1.99 -13.69 -45.40
C GLN A 359 1.34 -15.08 -45.35
N ARG A 360 0.93 -15.56 -44.16
CA ARG A 360 0.14 -16.79 -43.99
C ARG A 360 -1.27 -16.66 -44.55
N MET A 361 -1.94 -15.52 -44.33
CA MET A 361 -3.25 -15.26 -44.93
C MET A 361 -3.17 -15.12 -46.46
N ALA A 362 -2.11 -14.53 -46.99
CA ALA A 362 -1.88 -14.47 -48.44
C ALA A 362 -1.64 -15.85 -49.05
N ASN A 363 -0.89 -16.72 -48.36
CA ASN A 363 -0.58 -18.06 -48.86
C ASN A 363 -1.75 -19.05 -48.68
N GLY A 364 -2.59 -18.90 -47.66
CA GLY A 364 -3.77 -19.75 -47.45
C GLY A 364 -4.99 -19.40 -48.31
N VAL A 365 -4.90 -18.35 -49.13
CA VAL A 365 -5.91 -17.99 -50.16
C VAL A 365 -5.48 -18.50 -51.54
N ALA A 366 -4.26 -19.05 -51.65
CA ALA A 366 -3.68 -19.58 -52.89
C ALA A 366 -3.73 -21.12 -53.00
N GLU A 367 -4.35 -21.82 -52.03
CA GLU A 367 -4.81 -23.22 -52.11
C GLU A 367 -6.33 -23.22 -52.18
#